data_AF-A0A2V7TZ60-F1
#
_entry.id   AF-A0A2V7TZ60-F1
#
_cell.length_a   1.000
_cell.length_b   1.000
_cell.length_c   1.000
_cell.angle_alpha   90.00
_cell.angle_beta   90.00
_cell.angle_gamma   90.00
#
_symmetry.space_group_name_H-M   'P 1'
#
loop_
_entity.id
_entity.type
_entity.pdbx_description
1 polymer ?
#
loop_
_entity_poly.entity_id
_entity_poly.type
_entity_poly.pdbx_seq_one_letter_code
_entity_poly.pdbx_strand_id
1 'polypeptide(L)'
;MGADESASGRRQRDVQRANHQLTFGAQALTYDLNGSLTSDGTNTYTWNARNQLTSISGPTPATFVHDGYGRRKQKTINGTTTEFLYDGSDAVQEQTGSTTTNLLVGLGIDERFVRSSPTQAGNLLADGLGSTVALADEIGTIGTTYTYEAFGTTTVGGTSTTNAYAYTGRENDGTNLYYHRARFYHPGLQRFISEDPIEFFGGDTNLYAYVNNSPENYTDATGLVFRLDYLPPWAPCVTPLVGRKTFLRRVVSSLACGIFFTPPGGILAGPRIAPGFIVTPKGQAIIVPEGAVGPVAPRSPGVMFVEGSGGRGMNPRVTGVRVMDATSKQGPRAIYMNRSGQTVDPQTGAHIPPDHPNAHYYLEPWE
;
A
#
# COMPACT_ATOMS: atom_id res chain seq x y z
N MET A 1 22.73 48.88 -21.85
CA MET A 1 23.38 47.60 -22.20
C MET A 1 23.26 46.73 -20.95
N GLY A 2 22.17 45.99 -20.74
CA GLY A 2 21.80 44.75 -21.47
C GLY A 2 22.57 43.60 -20.81
N ALA A 3 21.99 42.55 -20.22
CA ALA A 3 20.67 41.92 -20.29
C ALA A 3 20.30 41.39 -18.88
N ASP A 4 19.05 41.42 -18.40
CA ASP A 4 17.96 40.46 -18.61
C ASP A 4 18.40 38.99 -18.72
N GLU A 5 18.18 38.23 -17.64
CA GLU A 5 17.97 36.79 -17.72
C GLU A 5 16.88 36.39 -16.71
N SER A 6 15.65 36.32 -17.23
CA SER A 6 14.51 35.58 -16.69
C SER A 6 14.90 34.15 -16.27
N ALA A 7 14.65 33.78 -15.01
CA ALA A 7 14.77 32.40 -14.53
C ALA A 7 13.52 31.96 -13.76
N SER A 8 12.63 31.27 -14.48
CA SER A 8 11.82 30.10 -14.09
C SER A 8 11.17 30.10 -12.68
N GLY A 9 9.82 30.15 -12.66
CA GLY A 9 8.96 30.16 -11.47
C GLY A 9 9.01 28.91 -10.58
N ARG A 10 10.15 28.68 -9.91
CA ARG A 10 10.22 27.76 -8.76
C ARG A 10 9.45 28.38 -7.59
N ARG A 11 8.33 27.77 -7.21
CA ARG A 11 7.63 28.10 -5.96
C ARG A 11 8.61 27.93 -4.79
N GLN A 12 8.85 29.01 -4.04
CA GLN A 12 9.71 29.01 -2.86
C GLN A 12 9.08 28.11 -1.78
N ARG A 13 9.90 27.25 -1.16
CA ARG A 13 9.49 26.28 -0.13
C ARG A 13 10.44 26.40 1.05
N ASP A 14 9.91 26.86 2.19
CA ASP A 14 10.64 26.86 3.46
C ASP A 14 10.15 25.68 4.31
N VAL A 15 11.07 24.97 4.96
CA VAL A 15 10.78 23.73 5.70
C VAL A 15 11.47 23.77 7.08
N GLN A 16 10.78 23.39 8.16
CA GLN A 16 11.39 23.26 9.51
C GLN A 16 11.96 21.86 9.76
N ARG A 17 12.51 21.64 10.97
CA ARG A 17 12.81 20.30 11.50
C ARG A 17 11.55 19.43 11.40
N ALA A 18 11.69 18.14 11.06
CA ALA A 18 10.60 17.19 10.78
C ALA A 18 9.85 17.33 9.43
N ASN A 19 10.41 18.01 8.42
CA ASN A 19 9.84 18.11 7.05
C ASN A 19 8.49 18.84 6.95
N HIS A 20 8.15 19.67 7.95
CA HIS A 20 6.97 20.54 7.94
C HIS A 20 7.22 21.70 6.97
N GLN A 21 6.42 21.78 5.92
CA GLN A 21 6.57 22.83 4.91
C GLN A 21 5.84 24.08 5.41
N LEU A 22 6.53 25.18 5.65
CA LEU A 22 5.92 26.41 6.16
C LEU A 22 5.31 27.28 5.07
N THR A 23 5.85 27.19 3.86
CA THR A 23 5.44 28.05 2.75
C THR A 23 5.32 27.25 1.45
N PHE A 24 4.33 27.59 0.64
CA PHE A 24 4.23 27.14 -0.75
C PHE A 24 3.80 28.28 -1.66
N GLY A 25 4.76 28.89 -2.35
CA GLY A 25 4.50 30.14 -3.04
C GLY A 25 4.13 31.23 -2.03
N ALA A 26 2.94 31.82 -2.15
CA ALA A 26 2.46 32.86 -1.23
C ALA A 26 1.67 32.32 -0.02
N GLN A 27 1.37 31.02 0.02
CA GLN A 27 0.58 30.41 1.09
C GLN A 27 1.47 30.07 2.28
N ALA A 28 1.04 30.49 3.47
CA ALA A 28 1.62 30.07 4.74
C ALA A 28 0.87 28.83 5.25
N LEU A 29 1.63 27.81 5.65
CA LEU A 29 1.12 26.55 6.13
C LEU A 29 1.42 26.42 7.63
N THR A 30 0.48 25.86 8.38
CA THR A 30 0.63 25.65 9.84
C THR A 30 0.28 24.21 10.20
N TYR A 31 0.94 23.68 11.23
CA TYR A 31 0.80 22.30 11.69
C TYR A 31 0.57 22.26 13.20
N ASP A 32 -0.09 21.20 13.66
CA ASP A 32 -0.12 20.86 15.09
C ASP A 32 1.15 20.12 15.53
N LEU A 33 1.21 19.78 16.82
CA LEU A 33 2.36 19.07 17.41
C LEU A 33 2.51 17.62 16.94
N ASN A 34 1.47 17.04 16.33
CA ASN A 34 1.50 15.69 15.75
C ASN A 34 1.90 15.71 14.27
N GLY A 35 2.30 16.87 13.74
CA GLY A 35 2.69 17.01 12.34
C GLY A 35 1.51 16.99 11.37
N SER A 36 0.29 17.23 11.85
CA SER A 36 -0.90 17.34 11.00
C SER A 36 -1.16 18.78 10.61
N LEU A 37 -1.38 19.03 9.32
CA LEU A 37 -1.62 20.37 8.77
C LEU A 37 -2.91 20.94 9.37
N THR A 38 -2.84 22.12 9.97
CA THR A 38 -4.00 22.83 10.57
C THR A 38 -4.52 23.95 9.70
N SER A 39 -3.71 24.50 8.79
CA SER A 39 -4.14 25.46 7.77
C SER A 39 -3.19 25.46 6.58
N ASP A 40 -3.74 25.58 5.37
CA ASP A 40 -2.98 25.80 4.14
C ASP A 40 -3.05 27.26 3.63
N GLY A 41 -3.59 28.16 4.46
CA GLY A 41 -3.86 29.55 4.11
C GLY A 41 -5.20 29.77 3.38
N THR A 42 -5.87 28.70 2.94
CA THR A 42 -7.22 28.73 2.35
C THR A 42 -8.22 27.96 3.21
N ASN A 43 -7.88 26.70 3.51
CA ASN A 43 -8.63 25.79 4.35
C ASN A 43 -7.97 25.70 5.73
N THR A 44 -8.80 25.43 6.72
CA THR A 44 -8.41 25.03 8.08
C THR A 44 -8.87 23.61 8.36
N TYR A 45 -8.07 22.87 9.10
CA TYR A 45 -8.19 21.42 9.25
C TYR A 45 -8.24 21.05 10.73
N THR A 46 -9.22 20.23 11.13
CA THR A 46 -9.35 19.74 12.52
C THR A 46 -9.13 18.25 12.58
N TRP A 47 -8.28 17.81 13.50
CA TRP A 47 -7.87 16.42 13.68
C TRP A 47 -8.38 15.85 15.01
N ASN A 48 -8.69 14.56 15.05
CA ASN A 48 -9.02 13.88 16.29
C ASN A 48 -7.77 13.33 17.00
N ALA A 49 -7.96 12.78 18.21
CA ALA A 49 -6.87 12.19 19.00
C ALA A 49 -6.20 10.95 18.36
N ARG A 50 -6.78 10.37 17.31
CA ARG A 50 -6.19 9.28 16.51
C ARG A 50 -5.46 9.82 15.27
N ASN A 51 -5.23 11.12 15.20
CA ASN A 51 -4.62 11.82 14.07
C ASN A 51 -5.39 11.65 12.74
N GLN A 52 -6.72 11.61 12.81
CA GLN A 52 -7.58 11.52 11.63
C GLN A 52 -8.28 12.86 11.39
N LEU A 53 -8.33 13.30 10.13
CA LEU A 53 -8.98 14.55 9.75
C LEU A 53 -10.49 14.44 9.96
N THR A 54 -11.08 15.31 10.77
CA THR A 54 -12.51 15.28 11.11
C THR A 54 -13.30 16.42 10.49
N SER A 55 -12.66 17.56 10.20
CA SER A 55 -13.31 18.65 9.49
C SER A 55 -12.36 19.50 8.68
N ILE A 56 -12.92 20.10 7.64
CA ILE A 56 -12.32 21.15 6.81
C ILE A 56 -13.25 22.35 6.88
N SER A 57 -12.72 23.51 7.24
CA SER A 57 -13.43 24.79 7.12
C SER A 57 -12.71 25.64 6.07
N GLY A 58 -13.47 26.11 5.07
CA GLY A 58 -12.96 26.79 3.89
C GLY A 58 -14.08 26.95 2.85
N PRO A 59 -13.75 27.17 1.56
CA PRO A 59 -14.74 27.33 0.50
C PRO A 59 -15.65 26.11 0.29
N THR A 60 -15.10 24.90 0.50
CA THR A 60 -15.83 23.63 0.45
C THR A 60 -15.80 22.98 1.84
N PRO A 61 -16.67 23.38 2.78
CA PRO A 61 -16.70 22.81 4.12
C PRO A 61 -17.00 21.32 4.09
N ALA A 62 -16.28 20.57 4.92
CA ALA A 62 -16.39 19.12 5.01
C ALA A 62 -16.31 18.62 6.45
N THR A 63 -17.02 17.54 6.77
CA THR A 63 -16.84 16.77 8.00
C THR A 63 -16.77 15.28 7.72
N PHE A 64 -15.99 14.55 8.50
CA PHE A 64 -15.71 13.13 8.28
C PHE A 64 -15.88 12.33 9.56
N VAL A 65 -16.51 11.16 9.44
CA VAL A 65 -16.60 10.18 10.52
C VAL A 65 -15.87 8.92 10.11
N HIS A 66 -15.04 8.40 11.00
CA HIS A 66 -14.25 7.20 10.78
C HIS A 66 -14.81 6.02 11.58
N ASP A 67 -14.61 4.80 11.08
CA ASP A 67 -14.94 3.56 11.79
C ASP A 67 -13.79 3.11 12.72
N GLY A 68 -13.99 1.98 13.41
CA GLY A 68 -12.98 1.42 14.32
C GLY A 68 -11.64 1.09 13.65
N TYR A 69 -11.69 0.67 12.38
CA TYR A 69 -10.54 0.35 11.53
C TYR A 69 -9.86 1.60 10.94
N GLY A 70 -10.45 2.78 11.16
CA GLY A 70 -9.92 4.05 10.70
C GLY A 70 -10.33 4.42 9.27
N ARG A 71 -11.26 3.69 8.65
CA ARG A 71 -11.82 4.06 7.33
C ARG A 71 -12.91 5.11 7.51
N ARG A 72 -13.02 6.03 6.56
CA ARG A 72 -14.07 7.06 6.49
C ARG A 72 -15.44 6.42 6.20
N LYS A 73 -16.21 6.14 7.24
CA LYS A 73 -17.57 5.58 7.10
C LYS A 73 -18.61 6.60 6.64
N GLN A 74 -18.34 7.89 6.82
CA GLN A 74 -19.25 8.97 6.44
C GLN A 74 -18.47 10.24 6.09
N LYS A 75 -18.94 10.95 5.07
CA LYS A 75 -18.53 12.32 4.77
C LYS A 75 -19.75 13.22 4.65
N THR A 76 -19.62 14.49 5.03
CA THR A 76 -20.59 15.53 4.73
C THR A 76 -19.86 16.67 4.03
N ILE A 77 -20.17 16.92 2.76
CA ILE A 77 -19.54 17.96 1.94
C ILE A 77 -20.62 18.96 1.54
N ASN A 78 -20.41 20.26 1.83
CA ASN A 78 -21.41 21.31 1.54
C ASN A 78 -22.83 20.95 2.04
N GLY A 79 -22.92 20.30 3.20
CA GLY A 79 -24.19 19.84 3.78
C GLY A 79 -24.75 18.52 3.23
N THR A 80 -24.18 17.98 2.14
CA THR A 80 -24.59 16.68 1.59
C THR A 80 -23.85 15.56 2.29
N THR A 81 -24.59 14.65 2.94
CA THR A 81 -24.01 13.50 3.66
C THR A 81 -24.03 12.25 2.80
N THR A 82 -22.88 11.58 2.73
CA THR A 82 -22.69 10.27 2.11
C THR A 82 -22.12 9.29 3.13
N GLU A 83 -22.78 8.15 3.28
CA GLU A 83 -22.32 7.02 4.10
C GLU A 83 -21.77 5.90 3.20
N PHE A 84 -20.86 5.09 3.74
CA PHE A 84 -20.15 4.06 2.97
C PHE A 84 -20.30 2.68 3.59
N LEU A 85 -20.57 1.69 2.75
CA LEU A 85 -20.39 0.27 3.07
C LEU A 85 -19.11 -0.24 2.42
N TYR A 86 -18.31 -0.95 3.20
CA TYR A 86 -17.01 -1.43 2.77
C TYR A 86 -16.96 -2.96 2.66
N ASP A 87 -16.29 -3.45 1.62
CA ASP A 87 -15.71 -4.79 1.57
C ASP A 87 -14.18 -4.66 1.60
N GLY A 88 -13.54 -5.22 2.63
CA GLY A 88 -12.12 -5.01 2.88
C GLY A 88 -11.74 -3.52 2.95
N SER A 89 -10.92 -3.05 2.00
CA SER A 89 -10.47 -1.66 1.93
C SER A 89 -11.32 -0.77 1.01
N ASP A 90 -12.17 -1.36 0.18
CA ASP A 90 -12.91 -0.64 -0.85
C ASP A 90 -14.37 -0.41 -0.46
N ALA A 91 -14.85 0.79 -0.74
CA ALA A 91 -16.27 1.09 -0.66
C ALA A 91 -16.98 0.34 -1.80
N VAL A 92 -17.98 -0.45 -1.44
CA VAL A 92 -18.84 -1.20 -2.37
C VAL A 92 -20.22 -0.58 -2.53
N GLN A 93 -20.59 0.32 -1.62
CA GLN A 93 -21.83 1.07 -1.68
C GLN A 93 -21.67 2.45 -1.03
N GLU A 94 -22.34 3.43 -1.63
CA GLU A 94 -22.50 4.79 -1.12
C GLU A 94 -23.99 5.07 -0.91
N GLN A 95 -24.33 5.70 0.21
CA GLN A 95 -25.70 6.11 0.53
C GLN A 95 -25.75 7.61 0.72
N THR A 96 -26.52 8.31 -0.12
CA THR A 96 -26.77 9.75 0.01
C THR A 96 -28.27 9.97 0.16
N GLY A 97 -28.73 10.28 1.38
CA GLY A 97 -30.17 10.30 1.69
C GLY A 97 -30.80 8.93 1.46
N SER A 98 -31.83 8.85 0.62
CA SER A 98 -32.44 7.58 0.19
C SER A 98 -31.77 6.94 -1.03
N THR A 99 -30.83 7.63 -1.67
CA THR A 99 -30.19 7.15 -2.90
C THR A 99 -29.02 6.23 -2.58
N THR A 100 -29.15 4.98 -2.99
CA THR A 100 -28.07 3.98 -2.96
C THR A 100 -27.31 3.99 -4.27
N THR A 101 -25.99 4.05 -4.20
CA THR A 101 -25.07 3.91 -5.35
C THR A 101 -24.19 2.70 -5.11
N ASN A 102 -24.23 1.72 -6.00
CA ASN A 102 -23.43 0.51 -5.90
C ASN A 102 -22.15 0.63 -6.73
N LEU A 103 -21.08 0.00 -6.24
CA LEU A 103 -19.80 -0.07 -6.92
C LEU A 103 -19.46 -1.50 -7.27
N LEU A 104 -19.13 -1.75 -8.53
CA LEU A 104 -18.50 -2.98 -8.95
C LEU A 104 -16.98 -2.82 -8.82
N VAL A 105 -16.41 -3.54 -7.87
CA VAL A 105 -14.97 -3.54 -7.56
C VAL A 105 -14.33 -4.84 -8.02
N GLY A 106 -13.03 -4.79 -8.32
CA GLY A 106 -12.21 -5.95 -8.62
C GLY A 106 -11.60 -6.59 -7.36
N LEU A 107 -10.54 -7.36 -7.56
CA LEU A 107 -9.82 -8.04 -6.47
C LEU A 107 -8.65 -7.19 -5.96
N GLY A 108 -8.16 -6.27 -6.79
CA GLY A 108 -7.16 -5.29 -6.40
C GLY A 108 -7.79 -4.17 -5.57
N ILE A 109 -7.03 -3.63 -4.63
CA ILE A 109 -7.40 -2.38 -3.97
C ILE A 109 -7.48 -1.31 -5.06
N ASP A 110 -8.57 -0.54 -5.06
CA ASP A 110 -8.82 0.61 -5.95
C ASP A 110 -9.21 0.26 -7.38
N GLU A 111 -9.40 -1.01 -7.65
CA GLU A 111 -9.90 -1.53 -8.91
C GLU A 111 -11.43 -1.34 -8.95
N ARG A 112 -11.90 -0.28 -9.62
CA ARG A 112 -13.33 0.02 -9.79
C ARG A 112 -13.72 -0.02 -11.26
N PHE A 113 -14.77 -0.75 -11.58
CA PHE A 113 -15.26 -0.90 -12.94
C PHE A 113 -16.54 -0.11 -13.20
N VAL A 114 -17.47 -0.14 -12.24
CA VAL A 114 -18.79 0.50 -12.40
C VAL A 114 -19.15 1.23 -11.12
N ARG A 115 -19.71 2.43 -11.27
CA ARG A 115 -20.44 3.14 -10.21
C ARG A 115 -21.84 3.43 -10.73
N SER A 116 -22.85 2.84 -10.10
CA SER A 116 -24.24 2.92 -10.58
C SER A 116 -25.21 3.33 -9.48
N SER A 117 -26.01 4.35 -9.79
CA SER A 117 -27.12 4.87 -9.00
C SER A 117 -28.38 4.89 -9.88
N PRO A 118 -29.59 5.07 -9.30
CA PRO A 118 -30.82 5.19 -10.08
C PRO A 118 -30.81 6.31 -11.14
N THR A 119 -29.95 7.31 -10.99
CA THR A 119 -29.90 8.51 -11.86
C THR A 119 -28.61 8.63 -12.66
N GLN A 120 -27.59 7.84 -12.34
CA GLN A 120 -26.27 7.91 -12.98
C GLN A 120 -25.60 6.55 -12.87
N ALA A 121 -25.37 5.90 -14.00
CA ALA A 121 -24.48 4.75 -14.13
C ALA A 121 -23.31 5.13 -15.04
N GLY A 122 -22.10 4.79 -14.63
CA GLY A 122 -20.90 5.03 -15.41
C GLY A 122 -19.92 3.86 -15.27
N ASN A 123 -19.43 3.39 -16.40
CA ASN A 123 -18.27 2.52 -16.50
C ASN A 123 -17.02 3.39 -16.33
N LEU A 124 -16.21 3.12 -15.31
CA LEU A 124 -14.98 3.84 -15.04
C LEU A 124 -13.89 3.28 -15.96
N LEU A 125 -13.36 4.13 -16.82
CA LEU A 125 -12.21 3.80 -17.67
C LEU A 125 -10.96 4.33 -16.99
N ALA A 126 -10.00 3.47 -16.70
CA ALA A 126 -8.79 3.82 -15.97
C ALA A 126 -7.51 3.77 -16.83
N ASP A 127 -6.51 4.57 -16.49
CA ASP A 127 -5.16 4.50 -17.05
C ASP A 127 -4.29 3.42 -16.38
N GLY A 128 -3.00 3.38 -16.75
CA GLY A 128 -2.05 2.40 -16.22
C GLY A 128 -1.73 2.53 -14.73
N LEU A 129 -2.05 3.66 -14.10
CA LEU A 129 -1.94 3.87 -12.65
C LEU A 129 -3.27 3.65 -11.94
N GLY A 130 -4.33 3.27 -12.66
CA GLY A 130 -5.68 3.15 -12.12
C GLY A 130 -6.41 4.50 -11.97
N SER A 131 -5.89 5.59 -12.53
CA SER A 131 -6.60 6.87 -12.52
C SER A 131 -7.77 6.83 -13.49
N THR A 132 -8.95 7.26 -13.06
CA THR A 132 -10.13 7.30 -13.95
C THR A 132 -9.94 8.37 -15.01
N VAL A 133 -9.87 8.04 -16.29
CA VAL A 133 -9.72 9.00 -17.40
C VAL A 133 -11.04 9.36 -18.06
N ALA A 134 -12.06 8.50 -17.93
CA ALA A 134 -13.38 8.77 -18.48
C ALA A 134 -14.49 7.94 -17.79
N LEU A 135 -15.72 8.43 -17.90
CA LEU A 135 -16.95 7.68 -17.61
C LEU A 135 -17.70 7.41 -18.91
N ALA A 136 -17.94 6.14 -19.20
CA ALA A 136 -18.75 5.70 -20.33
C ALA A 136 -20.13 5.23 -19.88
N ASP A 137 -21.17 5.48 -20.68
CA ASP A 137 -22.49 4.89 -20.48
C ASP A 137 -22.55 3.41 -20.89
N GLU A 138 -23.74 2.81 -20.83
CA GLU A 138 -23.98 1.39 -21.13
C GLU A 138 -23.68 0.98 -22.58
N ILE A 139 -23.67 1.94 -23.52
CA ILE A 139 -23.38 1.71 -24.94
C ILE A 139 -21.98 2.20 -25.34
N GLY A 140 -21.18 2.67 -24.38
CA GLY A 140 -19.79 3.08 -24.58
C GLY A 140 -19.59 4.57 -24.94
N THR A 141 -20.63 5.40 -24.82
CA THR A 141 -20.50 6.85 -25.05
C THR A 141 -19.78 7.51 -23.89
N ILE A 142 -18.76 8.31 -24.17
CA ILE A 142 -18.02 9.06 -23.16
C ILE A 142 -18.80 10.31 -22.75
N GLY A 143 -19.22 10.37 -21.48
CA GLY A 143 -19.91 11.54 -20.91
C GLY A 143 -18.95 12.50 -20.21
N THR A 144 -18.18 11.98 -19.26
CA THR A 144 -17.22 12.77 -18.45
C THR A 144 -15.80 12.31 -18.76
N THR A 145 -14.86 13.26 -18.83
CA THR A 145 -13.43 12.99 -18.94
C THR A 145 -12.65 13.64 -17.82
N TYR A 146 -11.50 13.05 -17.48
CA TYR A 146 -10.58 13.56 -16.48
C TYR A 146 -9.18 13.63 -17.05
N THR A 147 -8.48 14.72 -16.75
CA THR A 147 -7.05 14.85 -17.00
C THR A 147 -6.33 15.19 -15.70
N TYR A 148 -5.07 14.78 -15.63
CA TYR A 148 -4.26 14.89 -14.42
C TYR A 148 -2.91 15.51 -14.75
N GLU A 149 -2.48 16.45 -13.92
CA GLU A 149 -1.06 16.77 -13.79
C GLU A 149 -0.33 15.60 -13.12
N ALA A 150 1.01 15.55 -13.22
CA ALA A 150 1.82 14.43 -12.71
C ALA A 150 1.52 14.05 -11.24
N PHE A 151 1.25 15.04 -10.38
CA PHE A 151 0.93 14.85 -8.96
C PHE A 151 -0.58 14.81 -8.66
N GLY A 152 -1.42 14.62 -9.67
CA GLY A 152 -2.85 14.34 -9.50
C GLY A 152 -3.77 15.56 -9.43
N THR A 153 -3.30 16.77 -9.73
CA THR A 153 -4.20 17.92 -9.91
C THR A 153 -5.14 17.62 -11.07
N THR A 154 -6.44 17.62 -10.81
CA THR A 154 -7.45 17.12 -11.75
C THR A 154 -8.20 18.23 -12.44
N THR A 155 -8.38 18.06 -13.75
CA THR A 155 -9.35 18.83 -14.53
C THR A 155 -10.43 17.87 -15.02
N VAL A 156 -11.70 18.24 -14.81
CA VAL A 156 -12.87 17.46 -15.24
C VAL A 156 -13.54 18.17 -16.40
N GLY A 157 -13.90 17.42 -17.45
CA GLY A 157 -14.59 17.92 -18.62
C GLY A 157 -15.82 17.09 -18.99
N GLY A 158 -16.66 17.63 -19.87
CA GLY A 158 -17.87 16.95 -20.35
C GLY A 158 -19.07 17.12 -19.41
N THR A 159 -19.86 16.04 -19.27
CA THR A 159 -21.08 16.06 -18.46
C THR A 159 -20.77 16.08 -16.96
N SER A 160 -21.60 16.78 -16.20
CA SER A 160 -21.51 16.80 -14.73
C SER A 160 -21.70 15.40 -14.15
N THR A 161 -20.95 15.09 -13.10
CA THR A 161 -20.98 13.77 -12.46
C THR A 161 -20.80 13.86 -10.96
N THR A 162 -21.33 12.85 -10.27
CA THR A 162 -21.16 12.65 -8.82
C THR A 162 -20.03 11.68 -8.49
N ASN A 163 -19.31 11.17 -9.51
CA ASN A 163 -18.17 10.30 -9.31
C ASN A 163 -17.03 11.03 -8.59
N ALA A 164 -16.61 10.50 -7.45
CA ALA A 164 -15.46 11.02 -6.71
C ALA A 164 -14.13 10.30 -7.05
N TYR A 165 -14.18 9.08 -7.60
CA TYR A 165 -12.96 8.30 -7.86
C TYR A 165 -12.23 8.83 -9.09
N ALA A 166 -11.06 9.43 -8.87
CA ALA A 166 -10.30 10.13 -9.89
C ALA A 166 -8.85 9.62 -9.94
N TYR A 167 -7.87 10.45 -9.56
CA TYR A 167 -6.44 10.14 -9.64
C TYR A 167 -6.08 8.88 -8.81
N THR A 168 -5.41 7.90 -9.42
CA THR A 168 -5.06 6.59 -8.79
C THR A 168 -6.24 5.90 -8.11
N GLY A 169 -7.47 6.10 -8.62
CA GLY A 169 -8.69 5.54 -8.06
C GLY A 169 -9.09 6.11 -6.69
N ARG A 170 -8.58 7.29 -6.31
CA ARG A 170 -8.83 7.96 -5.03
C ARG A 170 -9.99 8.94 -5.09
N GLU A 171 -10.68 9.08 -3.97
CA GLU A 171 -11.80 10.00 -3.85
C GLU A 171 -11.30 11.45 -3.82
N ASN A 172 -11.68 12.23 -4.84
CA ASN A 172 -11.60 13.68 -4.88
C ASN A 172 -12.97 14.26 -4.55
N ASP A 173 -13.10 14.85 -3.36
CA ASP A 173 -14.37 15.40 -2.87
C ASP A 173 -14.58 16.88 -3.22
N GLY A 174 -13.71 17.46 -4.05
CA GLY A 174 -13.73 18.90 -4.35
C GLY A 174 -13.25 19.78 -3.20
N THR A 175 -12.61 19.18 -2.18
CA THR A 175 -12.01 19.87 -1.02
C THR A 175 -10.55 20.26 -1.24
N ASN A 176 -10.03 20.08 -2.46
CA ASN A 176 -8.60 20.10 -2.82
C ASN A 176 -7.77 18.97 -2.20
N LEU A 177 -8.40 17.96 -1.61
CA LEU A 177 -7.73 16.79 -1.06
C LEU A 177 -8.26 15.51 -1.69
N TYR A 178 -7.36 14.54 -1.80
CA TYR A 178 -7.66 13.15 -2.04
C TYR A 178 -7.70 12.39 -0.73
N TYR A 179 -8.73 11.56 -0.54
CA TYR A 179 -8.78 10.62 0.57
C TYR A 179 -8.03 9.33 0.21
N HIS A 180 -6.87 9.09 0.82
CA HIS A 180 -6.04 7.89 0.69
C HIS A 180 -6.13 7.01 1.94
N ARG A 181 -7.32 6.87 2.52
CA ARG A 181 -7.54 6.04 3.72
C ARG A 181 -6.80 6.54 4.95
N ALA A 182 -5.58 6.07 5.18
CA ALA A 182 -4.80 6.43 6.36
C ALA A 182 -4.44 7.93 6.39
N ARG A 183 -4.30 8.55 5.21
CA ARG A 183 -3.92 9.96 5.07
C ARG A 183 -4.77 10.67 4.01
N PHE A 184 -4.79 12.00 4.12
CA PHE A 184 -5.28 12.88 3.05
C PHE A 184 -4.09 13.42 2.24
N TYR A 185 -4.20 13.37 0.93
CA TYR A 185 -3.19 13.83 -0.02
C TYR A 185 -3.60 15.15 -0.66
N HIS A 186 -2.70 16.12 -0.70
CA HIS A 186 -2.94 17.41 -1.33
C HIS A 186 -2.18 17.48 -2.67
N PRO A 187 -2.85 17.35 -3.83
CA PRO A 187 -2.19 17.35 -5.14
C PRO A 187 -1.53 18.71 -5.45
N GLY A 188 -2.14 19.82 -5.04
CA GLY A 188 -1.55 21.15 -5.17
C GLY A 188 -0.25 21.36 -4.38
N LEU A 189 -0.12 20.79 -3.17
CA LEU A 189 1.10 20.79 -2.37
C LEU A 189 2.03 19.62 -2.69
N GLN A 190 1.57 18.66 -3.51
CA GLN A 190 2.30 17.48 -3.96
C GLN A 190 2.75 16.55 -2.80
N ARG A 191 1.96 16.51 -1.72
CA ARG A 191 2.30 15.73 -0.51
C ARG A 191 1.09 15.39 0.35
N PHE A 192 1.25 14.45 1.27
CA PHE A 192 0.27 14.21 2.32
C PHE A 192 0.22 15.38 3.31
N ILE A 193 -0.93 15.60 3.96
CA ILE A 193 -1.12 16.69 4.91
C ILE A 193 -0.95 16.27 6.38
N SER A 194 -0.47 15.04 6.61
CA SER A 194 -0.12 14.47 7.92
C SER A 194 1.08 13.55 7.75
N GLU A 195 1.86 13.38 8.81
CA GLU A 195 2.97 12.41 8.83
C GLU A 195 2.45 10.98 8.62
N ASP A 196 3.30 10.14 8.04
CA ASP A 196 3.01 8.71 7.88
C ASP A 196 2.75 8.04 9.24
N PRO A 197 1.58 7.45 9.49
CA PRO A 197 1.29 6.75 10.75
C PRO A 197 2.20 5.55 11.01
N ILE A 198 2.82 4.99 9.97
CA ILE A 198 3.84 3.94 10.12
C ILE A 198 5.27 4.50 10.04
N GLU A 199 5.42 5.82 10.09
CA GLU A 199 6.69 6.52 10.09
C GLU A 199 7.62 6.04 8.96
N PHE A 200 8.87 5.72 9.30
CA PHE A 200 9.89 5.27 8.35
C PHE A 200 9.62 3.86 7.78
N PHE A 201 8.64 3.11 8.31
CA PHE A 201 8.23 1.85 7.70
C PHE A 201 7.54 2.04 6.34
N GLY A 202 7.10 3.27 6.01
CA GLY A 202 6.62 3.64 4.66
C GLY A 202 7.72 3.68 3.59
N GLY A 203 9.00 3.56 3.99
CA GLY A 203 10.13 3.46 3.06
C GLY A 203 10.68 4.80 2.56
N ASP A 204 10.20 5.91 3.10
CA ASP A 204 10.73 7.26 2.84
C ASP A 204 11.21 7.89 4.16
N THR A 205 12.24 8.72 4.07
CA THR A 205 12.71 9.56 5.18
C THR A 205 11.90 10.84 5.33
N ASN A 206 11.13 11.21 4.31
CA ASN A 206 10.15 12.28 4.34
C ASN A 206 8.75 11.71 4.58
N LEU A 207 8.25 11.85 5.81
CA LEU A 207 6.97 11.28 6.26
C LEU A 207 5.72 11.85 5.56
N TYR A 208 5.88 12.86 4.69
CA TYR A 208 4.79 13.45 3.92
C TYR A 208 4.88 13.17 2.42
N ALA A 209 6.03 12.68 1.95
CA ALA A 209 6.27 12.54 0.52
C ALA A 209 5.25 11.59 -0.11
N TYR A 210 4.75 11.94 -1.29
CA TYR A 210 3.91 11.05 -2.08
C TYR A 210 4.82 10.21 -2.97
N VAL A 211 4.81 8.89 -2.74
CA VAL A 211 5.41 7.85 -3.59
C VAL A 211 6.86 8.15 -4.04
N ASN A 212 7.70 8.61 -3.09
CA ASN A 212 9.09 8.98 -3.33
C ASN A 212 9.28 10.01 -4.47
N ASN A 213 8.32 10.94 -4.60
CA ASN A 213 8.27 11.95 -5.67
C ASN A 213 8.31 11.37 -7.09
N SER A 214 7.85 10.14 -7.29
CA SER A 214 7.78 9.48 -8.60
C SER A 214 6.34 9.05 -8.93
N PRO A 215 5.39 10.01 -9.00
CA PRO A 215 3.95 9.73 -9.11
C PRO A 215 3.51 9.16 -10.46
N GLU A 216 4.36 9.23 -11.49
CA GLU A 216 4.10 8.61 -12.79
C GLU A 216 4.41 7.10 -12.81
N ASN A 217 5.14 6.59 -11.81
CA ASN A 217 5.57 5.19 -11.74
C ASN A 217 4.92 4.40 -10.60
N TYR A 218 4.39 5.09 -9.60
CA TYR A 218 3.99 4.50 -8.32
C TYR A 218 2.66 5.08 -7.83
N THR A 219 1.92 4.29 -7.07
CA THR A 219 0.72 4.75 -6.34
C THR A 219 0.82 4.40 -4.87
N ASP A 220 0.04 5.06 -4.02
CA ASP A 220 -0.15 4.66 -2.62
C ASP A 220 -1.64 4.42 -2.35
N ALA A 221 -2.03 3.17 -2.56
CA ALA A 221 -3.40 2.70 -2.34
C ALA A 221 -3.83 2.77 -0.87
N THR A 222 -2.90 2.71 0.07
CA THR A 222 -3.25 2.63 1.51
C THR A 222 -3.11 3.95 2.25
N GLY A 223 -2.41 4.90 1.65
CA GLY A 223 -1.89 6.08 2.32
C GLY A 223 -0.81 5.75 3.33
N LEU A 224 -0.07 4.64 3.18
CA LEU A 224 0.97 4.19 4.12
C LEU A 224 2.25 3.74 3.41
N VAL A 225 2.12 3.11 2.24
CA VAL A 225 3.28 2.60 1.50
C VAL A 225 2.99 2.64 0.01
N PHE A 226 3.96 3.10 -0.77
CA PHE A 226 3.83 3.14 -2.21
C PHE A 226 4.07 1.74 -2.81
N ARG A 227 3.24 1.38 -3.80
CA ARG A 227 3.34 0.14 -4.55
C ARG A 227 3.92 0.42 -5.94
N LEU A 228 4.64 -0.56 -6.44
CA LEU A 228 5.11 -0.61 -7.83
C LEU A 228 3.99 -1.25 -8.67
N ASP A 229 3.13 -0.45 -9.29
CA ASP A 229 1.97 -0.96 -10.02
C ASP A 229 2.27 -1.36 -11.48
N TYR A 230 3.50 -1.12 -11.95
CA TYR A 230 3.97 -1.57 -13.27
C TYR A 230 5.17 -2.52 -13.15
N LEU A 231 4.90 -3.82 -13.05
CA LEU A 231 5.87 -4.84 -13.42
C LEU A 231 5.50 -5.33 -14.83
N PRO A 232 6.22 -4.95 -15.91
CA PRO A 232 6.03 -5.62 -17.19
C PRO A 232 6.27 -7.13 -17.01
N PRO A 233 5.69 -8.01 -17.86
CA PRO A 233 5.80 -9.47 -17.71
C PRO A 233 7.23 -10.02 -17.62
N TRP A 234 8.21 -9.20 -18.01
CA TRP A 234 9.64 -9.47 -17.99
C TRP A 234 10.43 -8.69 -16.92
N ALA A 235 9.82 -7.76 -16.17
CA ALA A 235 10.52 -7.10 -15.07
C ALA A 235 10.78 -8.11 -13.94
N PRO A 236 12.05 -8.35 -13.58
CA PRO A 236 12.34 -9.08 -12.36
C PRO A 236 11.88 -8.21 -11.20
N CYS A 237 10.98 -8.74 -10.37
CA CYS A 237 10.86 -8.26 -9.00
C CYS A 237 12.28 -8.16 -8.45
N VAL A 238 12.71 -6.97 -8.01
CA VAL A 238 13.99 -6.80 -7.32
C VAL A 238 13.90 -7.49 -5.97
N THR A 239 13.99 -8.82 -5.99
CA THR A 239 14.44 -9.61 -4.86
C THR A 239 15.91 -9.26 -4.65
N PRO A 240 16.34 -8.78 -3.47
CA PRO A 240 17.77 -8.79 -3.17
C PRO A 240 18.18 -10.27 -3.14
N LEU A 241 19.08 -10.63 -4.06
CA LEU A 241 19.76 -11.93 -4.18
C LEU A 241 18.86 -13.17 -4.22
N VAL A 242 18.52 -13.63 -5.44
CA VAL A 242 18.47 -15.07 -5.71
C VAL A 242 19.27 -15.36 -6.97
N GLY A 243 20.34 -16.14 -6.80
CA GLY A 243 21.18 -16.62 -7.89
C GLY A 243 20.37 -17.42 -8.92
N ARG A 244 20.90 -17.45 -10.14
CA ARG A 244 20.34 -18.15 -11.29
C ARG A 244 19.92 -19.60 -10.95
N LYS A 245 18.71 -19.94 -11.41
CA LYS A 245 18.08 -21.26 -11.65
C LYS A 245 17.03 -21.70 -10.63
N THR A 246 15.78 -21.46 -11.04
CA THR A 246 14.57 -22.34 -10.92
C THR A 246 14.25 -22.99 -9.57
N PHE A 247 13.26 -22.44 -8.87
CA PHE A 247 12.18 -23.16 -8.11
C PHE A 247 11.24 -22.18 -7.37
N LEU A 248 11.68 -20.96 -7.03
CA LEU A 248 10.99 -20.06 -6.08
C LEU A 248 10.14 -18.92 -6.66
N ARG A 249 9.70 -19.00 -7.93
CA ARG A 249 8.98 -17.87 -8.57
C ARG A 249 7.55 -17.65 -8.05
N ARG A 250 6.94 -18.57 -7.28
CA ARG A 250 5.51 -18.46 -6.85
C ARG A 250 5.19 -18.76 -5.38
N VAL A 251 6.13 -19.24 -4.56
CA VAL A 251 5.89 -19.47 -3.11
C VAL A 251 5.97 -18.15 -2.31
N VAL A 252 6.63 -17.12 -2.85
CA VAL A 252 6.78 -15.79 -2.19
C VAL A 252 5.87 -14.74 -2.83
N SER A 253 4.90 -15.13 -3.66
CA SER A 253 3.99 -14.15 -4.30
C SER A 253 2.88 -13.66 -3.38
N SER A 254 2.68 -14.29 -2.22
CA SER A 254 1.65 -13.90 -1.22
C SER A 254 2.24 -13.37 0.09
N LEU A 255 3.57 -13.37 0.25
CA LEU A 255 4.25 -12.94 1.48
C LEU A 255 5.55 -12.19 1.14
N ALA A 256 5.39 -10.96 0.65
CA ALA A 256 6.33 -9.82 0.73
C ALA A 256 6.03 -8.81 -0.39
N CYS A 257 4.87 -8.16 -0.35
CA CYS A 257 4.78 -6.79 -0.88
C CYS A 257 5.27 -5.85 0.22
N GLY A 258 6.56 -5.97 0.55
CA GLY A 258 7.30 -5.04 1.40
C GLY A 258 8.44 -4.52 0.55
N ILE A 259 8.12 -3.60 -0.37
CA ILE A 259 9.09 -2.97 -1.25
C ILE A 259 9.83 -1.92 -0.40
N PHE A 260 11.01 -2.27 0.09
CA PHE A 260 11.97 -1.30 0.61
C PHE A 260 13.03 -1.08 -0.48
N PHE A 261 12.92 0.02 -1.22
CA PHE A 261 14.04 0.55 -1.98
C PHE A 261 14.94 1.31 -1.00
N THR A 262 16.12 0.79 -0.72
CA THR A 262 17.17 1.58 -0.05
C THR A 262 17.81 2.52 -1.07
N PRO A 263 18.11 3.79 -0.71
CA PRO A 263 18.92 4.66 -1.57
C PRO A 263 20.31 4.06 -1.82
N PRO A 264 21.01 4.46 -2.90
CA PRO A 264 22.28 3.86 -3.28
C PRO A 264 23.37 4.24 -2.27
N GLY A 265 23.72 3.29 -1.40
CA GLY A 265 24.91 3.36 -0.55
C GLY A 265 24.62 3.19 0.94
N GLY A 266 24.64 1.95 1.42
CA GLY A 266 24.70 1.64 2.85
C GLY A 266 23.93 0.38 3.24
N ILE A 267 24.64 -0.73 3.44
CA ILE A 267 24.07 -1.96 3.99
C ILE A 267 23.93 -1.79 5.51
N LEU A 268 22.70 -1.63 5.99
CA LEU A 268 22.32 -1.90 7.38
C LEU A 268 21.03 -2.73 7.37
N ALA A 269 21.21 -4.05 7.22
CA ALA A 269 20.12 -5.01 7.29
C ALA A 269 19.75 -5.26 8.77
N GLY A 270 18.67 -4.64 9.24
CA GLY A 270 17.96 -5.11 10.43
C GLY A 270 17.20 -6.42 10.12
N PRO A 271 16.95 -7.29 11.11
CA PRO A 271 16.31 -8.58 10.87
C PRO A 271 14.87 -8.40 10.40
N ARG A 272 14.55 -8.95 9.22
CA ARG A 272 13.20 -8.97 8.64
C ARG A 272 12.35 -10.00 9.41
N ILE A 273 11.32 -9.56 10.13
CA ILE A 273 10.40 -10.48 10.83
C ILE A 273 9.66 -11.35 9.79
N ALA A 274 9.65 -12.66 10.01
CA ALA A 274 9.06 -13.66 9.13
C ALA A 274 7.53 -13.74 9.31
N PRO A 275 6.78 -14.12 8.25
CA PRO A 275 5.38 -14.48 8.39
C PRO A 275 5.26 -15.78 9.19
N GLY A 276 4.20 -15.95 9.97
CA GLY A 276 4.11 -17.12 10.84
C GLY A 276 3.62 -18.42 10.17
N PHE A 277 3.32 -18.41 8.87
CA PHE A 277 3.23 -19.60 8.02
C PHE A 277 3.45 -19.22 6.56
N ILE A 278 3.77 -20.19 5.72
CA ILE A 278 4.00 -20.08 4.28
C ILE A 278 3.04 -21.05 3.60
N VAL A 279 2.43 -20.66 2.48
CA VAL A 279 1.52 -21.55 1.73
C VAL A 279 2.15 -21.90 0.38
N THR A 280 2.22 -23.20 0.08
CA THR A 280 2.60 -23.68 -1.25
C THR A 280 1.46 -23.37 -2.23
N PRO A 281 1.69 -23.05 -3.52
CA PRO A 281 0.62 -22.92 -4.51
C PRO A 281 -0.36 -24.11 -4.66
N LYS A 282 -0.08 -25.30 -4.11
CA LYS A 282 -1.05 -26.42 -4.00
C LYS A 282 -1.85 -26.38 -2.68
N GLY A 283 -1.72 -25.30 -1.91
CA GLY A 283 -2.47 -25.04 -0.67
C GLY A 283 -1.86 -25.62 0.61
N GLN A 284 -0.65 -26.22 0.57
CA GLN A 284 -0.04 -26.79 1.78
C GLN A 284 0.59 -25.69 2.64
N ALA A 285 0.23 -25.65 3.92
CA ALA A 285 0.78 -24.70 4.87
C ALA A 285 2.04 -25.26 5.55
N ILE A 286 3.10 -24.46 5.58
CA ILE A 286 4.33 -24.68 6.32
C ILE A 286 4.34 -23.65 7.43
N ILE A 287 4.22 -24.09 8.67
CA ILE A 287 4.20 -23.17 9.81
C ILE A 287 5.62 -22.63 10.01
N VAL A 288 5.75 -21.35 10.35
CA VAL A 288 7.04 -20.71 10.64
C VAL A 288 7.09 -20.43 12.15
N PRO A 289 8.21 -20.71 12.83
CA PRO A 289 8.33 -20.44 14.25
C PRO A 289 8.04 -18.97 14.57
N GLU A 290 7.40 -18.74 15.70
CA GLU A 290 7.01 -17.40 16.13
C GLU A 290 8.25 -16.52 16.33
N GLY A 291 8.18 -15.27 15.83
CA GLY A 291 9.30 -14.32 15.90
C GLY A 291 10.49 -14.67 15.01
N ALA A 292 10.40 -15.68 14.13
CA ALA A 292 11.49 -15.99 13.21
C ALA A 292 11.79 -14.80 12.29
N VAL A 293 13.00 -14.77 11.74
CA VAL A 293 13.49 -13.74 10.82
C VAL A 293 13.88 -14.40 9.49
N GLY A 294 13.63 -13.71 8.39
CA GLY A 294 13.95 -14.19 7.04
C GLY A 294 13.07 -13.58 5.95
N PRO A 295 13.17 -14.09 4.70
CA PRO A 295 13.98 -15.24 4.30
C PRO A 295 15.48 -14.93 4.34
N VAL A 296 16.28 -15.89 4.81
CA VAL A 296 17.74 -15.90 4.70
C VAL A 296 18.18 -17.01 3.73
N ALA A 297 19.25 -16.75 2.98
CA ALA A 297 19.78 -17.70 2.00
C ALA A 297 20.45 -18.90 2.70
N PRO A 298 20.00 -20.15 2.46
CA PRO A 298 20.67 -21.33 3.00
C PRO A 298 21.91 -21.71 2.18
N ARG A 299 22.74 -22.63 2.71
CA ARG A 299 23.93 -23.19 2.02
C ARG A 299 23.62 -24.02 0.76
N SER A 300 22.35 -24.26 0.45
CA SER A 300 21.89 -25.00 -0.74
C SER A 300 20.52 -24.45 -1.16
N PRO A 301 20.10 -24.64 -2.42
CA PRO A 301 18.87 -24.07 -2.97
C PRO A 301 17.65 -24.23 -2.05
N GLY A 302 16.91 -23.14 -1.88
CA GLY A 302 15.80 -23.02 -0.96
C GLY A 302 15.78 -21.70 -0.19
N VAL A 303 14.88 -21.60 0.78
CA VAL A 303 14.75 -20.46 1.70
C VAL A 303 14.75 -20.94 3.14
N MET A 304 15.20 -20.09 4.06
CA MET A 304 15.23 -20.41 5.48
C MET A 304 14.71 -19.24 6.31
N PHE A 305 14.04 -19.57 7.41
CA PHE A 305 13.65 -18.64 8.47
C PHE A 305 14.28 -19.14 9.77
N VAL A 306 14.89 -18.23 10.52
CA VAL A 306 15.73 -18.55 11.69
C VAL A 306 15.37 -17.67 12.88
N GLU A 307 16.01 -17.88 14.03
CA GLU A 307 15.87 -17.04 15.23
C GLU A 307 14.47 -16.97 15.87
N GLY A 308 13.52 -17.78 15.41
CA GLY A 308 12.21 -17.88 16.05
C GLY A 308 12.23 -18.76 17.29
N SER A 309 11.06 -18.98 17.88
CA SER A 309 10.90 -19.95 18.98
C SER A 309 9.47 -20.50 19.01
N GLY A 310 9.32 -21.77 18.67
CA GLY A 310 8.07 -22.52 18.77
C GLY A 310 6.85 -21.77 18.21
N GLY A 311 5.77 -21.75 18.99
CA GLY A 311 4.50 -21.11 18.65
C GLY A 311 3.63 -22.01 17.77
N ARG A 312 2.31 -21.76 17.78
CA ARG A 312 1.33 -22.41 16.86
C ARG A 312 1.38 -23.94 16.85
N GLY A 313 1.58 -24.53 18.03
CA GLY A 313 1.65 -25.99 18.21
C GLY A 313 3.06 -26.58 18.03
N MET A 314 4.09 -25.77 17.78
CA MET A 314 5.48 -26.23 17.76
C MET A 314 6.14 -26.19 19.13
N ASN A 315 7.07 -27.12 19.33
CA ASN A 315 7.95 -27.15 20.48
C ASN A 315 8.82 -25.87 20.54
N PRO A 316 9.05 -25.27 21.72
CA PRO A 316 9.90 -24.09 21.88
C PRO A 316 11.34 -24.26 21.40
N ARG A 317 11.83 -25.51 21.29
CA ARG A 317 13.15 -25.84 20.75
C ARG A 317 13.26 -25.66 19.23
N VAL A 318 12.14 -25.53 18.53
CA VAL A 318 12.12 -25.23 17.10
C VAL A 318 12.36 -23.74 16.93
N THR A 319 13.46 -23.36 16.29
CA THR A 319 13.83 -21.95 16.09
C THR A 319 13.92 -21.55 14.64
N GLY A 320 13.77 -22.50 13.71
CA GLY A 320 13.76 -22.19 12.30
C GLY A 320 13.11 -23.26 11.44
N VAL A 321 12.78 -22.87 10.22
CA VAL A 321 12.30 -23.76 9.18
C VAL A 321 13.06 -23.47 7.89
N ARG A 322 13.48 -24.53 7.19
CA ARG A 322 14.11 -24.44 5.88
C ARG A 322 13.23 -25.15 4.87
N VAL A 323 12.82 -24.41 3.84
CA VAL A 323 12.14 -24.94 2.67
C VAL A 323 13.18 -25.16 1.59
N MET A 324 13.33 -26.41 1.15
CA MET A 324 14.30 -26.82 0.15
C MET A 324 13.62 -27.10 -1.18
N ASP A 325 14.32 -26.71 -2.23
CA ASP A 325 13.90 -26.95 -3.60
C ASP A 325 14.01 -28.45 -3.95
N ALA A 326 13.26 -28.85 -4.98
CA ALA A 326 13.40 -30.18 -5.55
C ALA A 326 14.81 -30.37 -6.12
N THR A 327 15.34 -31.57 -5.95
CA THR A 327 16.62 -32.01 -6.51
C THR A 327 16.38 -33.21 -7.43
N SER A 328 17.40 -33.64 -8.18
CA SER A 328 17.31 -34.86 -9.00
C SER A 328 17.05 -36.15 -8.20
N LYS A 329 17.17 -36.12 -6.86
CA LYS A 329 17.02 -37.29 -5.98
C LYS A 329 15.84 -37.20 -5.03
N GLN A 330 15.34 -36.00 -4.75
CA GLN A 330 14.33 -35.75 -3.72
C GLN A 330 13.42 -34.60 -4.14
N GLY A 331 12.11 -34.76 -3.92
CA GLY A 331 11.13 -33.70 -4.14
C GLY A 331 11.33 -32.48 -3.21
N PRO A 332 10.53 -31.43 -3.40
CA PRO A 332 10.58 -30.27 -2.52
C PRO A 332 10.12 -30.64 -1.12
N ARG A 333 10.74 -30.05 -0.10
CA ARG A 333 10.48 -30.43 1.29
C ARG A 333 10.85 -29.34 2.27
N ALA A 334 10.22 -29.33 3.43
CA ALA A 334 10.60 -28.50 4.56
C ALA A 334 11.28 -29.32 5.67
N ILE A 335 12.17 -28.69 6.42
CA ILE A 335 12.76 -29.23 7.65
C ILE A 335 12.70 -28.18 8.76
N TYR A 336 12.47 -28.64 9.99
CA TYR A 336 12.48 -27.79 11.18
C TYR A 336 13.79 -27.95 11.92
N MET A 337 14.30 -26.86 12.48
CA MET A 337 15.63 -26.84 13.08
C MET A 337 15.64 -26.17 14.45
N ASN A 338 16.57 -26.59 15.29
CA ASN A 338 16.89 -25.89 16.54
C ASN A 338 17.92 -24.76 16.32
N ARG A 339 18.27 -24.05 17.41
CA ARG A 339 19.19 -22.90 17.36
C ARG A 339 20.60 -23.28 16.88
N SER A 340 20.98 -24.55 17.04
CA SER A 340 22.25 -25.10 16.56
C SER A 340 22.20 -25.53 15.08
N GLY A 341 21.07 -25.34 14.40
CA GLY A 341 20.86 -25.71 13.00
C GLY A 341 20.65 -27.21 12.77
N GLN A 342 20.40 -27.98 13.83
CA GLN A 342 20.14 -29.42 13.72
C GLN A 342 18.67 -29.68 13.43
N THR A 343 18.36 -30.67 12.60
CA THR A 343 16.98 -31.08 12.31
C THR A 343 16.29 -31.60 13.58
N VAL A 344 15.08 -31.12 13.82
CA VAL A 344 14.26 -31.52 14.96
C VAL A 344 12.85 -31.86 14.56
N ASP A 345 12.21 -32.69 15.36
CA ASP A 345 10.76 -32.87 15.33
C ASP A 345 10.07 -31.57 15.75
N PRO A 346 9.13 -31.03 14.95
CA PRO A 346 8.45 -29.78 15.30
C PRO A 346 7.50 -29.91 16.50
N GLN A 347 7.00 -31.10 16.84
CA GLN A 347 6.08 -31.31 17.96
C GLN A 347 6.83 -31.62 19.26
N THR A 348 7.85 -32.48 19.20
CA THR A 348 8.58 -32.93 20.39
C THR A 348 9.88 -32.14 20.65
N GLY A 349 10.40 -31.43 19.64
CA GLY A 349 11.67 -30.73 19.73
C GLY A 349 12.89 -31.66 19.85
N ALA A 350 12.69 -32.97 19.67
CA ALA A 350 13.76 -33.96 19.70
C ALA A 350 14.63 -33.83 18.46
N HIS A 351 15.94 -34.01 18.62
CA HIS A 351 16.86 -34.10 17.49
C HIS A 351 16.53 -35.33 16.66
N ILE A 352 16.40 -35.14 15.35
CA ILE A 352 16.07 -36.19 14.39
C ILE A 352 17.21 -36.28 13.36
N PRO A 353 17.78 -37.47 13.12
CA PRO A 353 18.81 -37.63 12.10
C PRO A 353 18.21 -37.47 10.68
N PRO A 354 18.98 -37.01 9.68
CA PRO A 354 18.45 -36.65 8.36
C PRO A 354 17.73 -37.77 7.60
N ASP A 355 18.04 -39.03 7.90
CA ASP A 355 17.47 -40.24 7.29
C ASP A 355 16.16 -40.70 7.95
N HIS A 356 15.77 -40.10 9.07
CA HIS A 356 14.54 -40.44 9.76
C HIS A 356 13.30 -40.02 8.96
N PRO A 357 12.20 -40.80 8.96
CA PRO A 357 11.00 -40.50 8.17
C PRO A 357 10.38 -39.14 8.47
N ASN A 358 10.43 -38.67 9.72
CA ASN A 358 9.90 -37.36 10.12
C ASN A 358 10.89 -36.20 9.95
N ALA A 359 12.09 -36.45 9.42
CA ALA A 359 13.09 -35.40 9.20
C ALA A 359 12.66 -34.45 8.07
N HIS A 360 11.84 -34.93 7.13
CA HIS A 360 11.48 -34.23 5.91
C HIS A 360 9.96 -34.14 5.74
N TYR A 361 9.46 -32.91 5.71
CA TYR A 361 8.07 -32.61 5.38
C TYR A 361 7.96 -32.41 3.87
N TYR A 362 7.67 -33.49 3.14
CA TYR A 362 7.56 -33.44 1.69
C TYR A 362 6.39 -32.55 1.26
N LEU A 363 6.65 -31.74 0.26
CA LEU A 363 5.69 -30.84 -0.36
C LEU A 363 5.29 -31.43 -1.72
N GLU A 364 4.05 -31.18 -2.11
CA GLU A 364 3.55 -31.61 -3.42
C GLU A 364 4.41 -30.96 -4.52
N PRO A 365 4.91 -31.75 -5.49
CA PRO A 365 5.62 -31.23 -6.64
C PRO A 365 4.71 -30.28 -7.45
N TRP A 366 5.33 -29.28 -8.07
CA TRP A 366 4.68 -28.47 -9.09
C TRP A 366 4.60 -29.28 -10.38
N GLU A 367 3.41 -29.42 -10.98
CA GLU A 367 3.26 -29.90 -12.36
C GLU A 367 3.79 -28.88 -13.37
#